data_AF-A0A0R1WAA0-F1
#
_entry.id   AF-A0A0R1WAA0-F1
#
_cell.length_a   1.000
_cell.length_b   1.000
_cell.length_c   1.000
_cell.angle_alpha   90.00
_cell.angle_beta   90.00
_cell.angle_gamma   90.00
#
_symmetry.space_group_name_H-M   'P 1'
#
loop_
_entity.id
_entity.type
_entity.pdbx_description
1 polymer ?
#
loop_
_entity_poly.entity_id
_entity_poly.type
_entity_poly.pdbx_seq_one_letter_code
_entity_poly.pdbx_strand_id
1 'polypeptide(L)' 'MRAAALLNEEWEPDQQPIYRDVLERQDVALARQLQRGGLLPGRVDLADYRSVNQLLIDHGQWFAASARQELLRPFQE' A
#
# COMPACT_ATOMS: atom_id res chain seq x y z
N MET A 1 6.68 7.40 8.14
CA MET A 1 5.68 7.85 7.14
C MET A 1 5.03 6.61 6.53
N ARG A 2 3.71 6.42 6.67
CA ARG A 2 3.00 5.17 6.28
C ARG A 2 3.14 4.84 4.80
N ALA A 3 3.02 5.83 3.92
CA ALA A 3 3.20 5.68 2.47
C ALA A 3 4.62 5.23 2.08
N ALA A 4 5.65 5.69 2.81
CA ALA A 4 7.03 5.26 2.56
C ALA A 4 7.28 3.83 3.05
N ALA A 5 6.69 3.46 4.20
CA ALA A 5 6.76 2.09 4.73
C ALA A 5 6.04 1.10 3.79
N LEU A 6 4.88 1.47 3.25
CA LEU A 6 4.20 0.71 2.19
C LEU A 6 5.11 0.44 0.99
N LEU A 7 5.73 1.49 0.46
CA LEU A 7 6.56 1.39 -0.74
C LEU A 7 7.85 0.57 -0.55
N ASN A 8 8.34 0.43 0.69
CA ASN A 8 9.56 -0.31 1.00
C ASN A 8 9.30 -1.67 1.69
N GLU A 9 8.03 -2.03 1.89
CA GLU A 9 7.60 -3.23 2.62
C GLU A 9 8.08 -3.25 4.08
N GLU A 10 8.06 -2.10 4.74
CA GLU A 10 8.51 -1.90 6.12
C GLU A 10 7.33 -1.57 7.06
N TRP A 11 6.12 -2.02 6.72
CA TRP A 11 4.95 -1.78 7.56
C TRP A 11 4.86 -2.81 8.69
N GLU A 12 4.98 -2.34 9.91
CA GLU A 12 4.77 -3.13 11.12
C GLU A 12 3.43 -2.71 11.74
N PRO A 13 2.34 -3.47 11.54
CA PRO A 13 1.06 -3.14 12.18
C PRO A 13 1.21 -3.31 13.69
N ASP A 14 0.97 -2.23 14.43
CA ASP A 14 1.01 -2.24 15.89
C ASP A 14 0.10 -3.36 16.44
N GLN A 15 0.65 -4.22 17.30
CA GLN A 15 -0.06 -5.42 17.80
C GLN A 15 -1.11 -5.10 18.88
N GLN A 16 -1.58 -3.86 18.99
CA GLN A 16 -2.52 -3.49 20.04
C GLN A 16 -3.91 -4.11 19.78
N PRO A 17 -4.54 -4.78 20.79
CA PRO A 17 -5.77 -5.54 20.57
C PRO A 17 -7.00 -4.72 20.17
N ILE A 18 -6.99 -3.40 20.41
CA ILE A 18 -8.18 -2.54 20.35
C ILE A 18 -8.19 -1.69 19.06
N TYR A 19 -7.03 -1.48 18.46
CA TYR A 19 -6.88 -0.71 17.22
C TYR A 19 -5.89 -1.42 16.31
N ARG A 20 -6.38 -1.84 15.13
CA ARG A 20 -5.53 -2.50 14.13
C ARG A 20 -4.95 -1.42 13.23
N ASP A 21 -3.66 -1.15 13.39
CA ASP A 21 -3.00 -0.11 12.59
C ASP A 21 -2.78 -0.61 11.15
N VAL A 22 -3.79 -0.39 10.30
CA VAL A 22 -3.82 -0.83 8.90
C VAL A 22 -3.68 0.36 7.96
N LEU A 23 -3.02 0.16 6.82
CA LEU A 23 -2.94 1.12 5.73
C LEU A 23 -4.34 1.38 5.18
N GLU A 24 -4.68 2.67 5.08
CA GLU A 24 -5.95 3.14 4.55
C GLU A 24 -5.81 3.65 3.11
N ARG A 25 -6.95 3.94 2.48
CA ARG A 25 -7.02 4.46 1.10
C ARG A 25 -6.12 5.69 0.89
N GLN A 26 -6.05 6.60 1.87
CA GLN A 26 -5.24 7.80 1.79
C GLN A 26 -3.73 7.50 1.76
N ASP A 27 -3.28 6.46 2.47
CA ASP A 27 -1.88 6.02 2.47
C ASP A 27 -1.48 5.50 1.08
N VAL A 28 -2.35 4.71 0.44
CA VAL A 28 -2.15 4.20 -0.92
C VAL A 28 -2.15 5.34 -1.94
N ALA A 29 -3.08 6.29 -1.83
CA ALA A 29 -3.15 7.44 -2.72
C ALA A 29 -1.87 8.29 -2.63
N LEU A 30 -1.38 8.54 -1.41
CA LEU A 30 -0.13 9.27 -1.20
C LEU A 30 1.08 8.48 -1.75
N ALA A 31 1.19 7.19 -1.50
CA ALA A 31 2.27 6.35 -2.02
C ALA A 31 2.34 6.39 -3.55
N ARG A 32 1.19 6.32 -4.23
CA ARG A 32 1.10 6.46 -5.69
C ARG A 32 1.55 7.83 -6.17
N GLN A 33 1.18 8.91 -5.48
CA GLN A 33 1.63 10.26 -5.82
C GLN A 33 3.15 10.40 -5.69
N LEU A 34 3.73 9.83 -4.63
CA LEU A 34 5.18 9.84 -4.42
C LEU A 34 5.94 9.10 -5.52
N GLN A 35 5.44 7.94 -5.97
CA GLN A 35 6.04 7.22 -7.10
C GLN A 35 5.89 7.95 -8.42
N ARG A 36 4.69 8.44 -8.73
CA ARG A 36 4.43 9.19 -9.98
C ARG A 36 5.27 10.47 -10.06
N GLY A 37 5.49 11.13 -8.93
CA GLY A 37 6.34 12.31 -8.83
C GLY A 37 7.84 12.02 -8.83
N GLY A 38 8.26 10.75 -8.87
CA GLY A 38 9.67 10.35 -8.78
C GLY A 38 10.33 10.63 -7.42
N LEU A 39 9.55 10.97 -6.40
CA LEU A 39 10.04 11.35 -5.08
C LEU A 39 10.43 10.14 -4.23
N LEU A 40 9.68 9.04 -4.39
CA LEU A 40 9.97 7.78 -3.71
C LEU A 40 9.58 6.62 -4.62
N PRO A 41 10.53 6.03 -5.37
CA PRO A 41 10.25 4.88 -6.22
C PRO A 41 9.89 3.64 -5.39
N GLY A 42 10.54 3.42 -4.24
CA GLY A 42 10.30 2.24 -3.40
C GLY A 42 10.75 0.91 -4.03
N ARG A 43 10.47 -0.19 -3.34
CA ARG A 43 10.66 -1.58 -3.82
C ARG A 43 9.47 -2.09 -4.61
N VAL A 44 8.27 -1.64 -4.23
CA VAL A 44 7.01 -2.10 -4.80
C VAL A 44 6.52 -1.08 -5.82
N ASP A 45 6.43 -1.47 -7.09
CA ASP A 45 5.83 -0.63 -8.12
C ASP A 45 4.29 -0.67 -8.04
N LEU A 46 3.65 0.41 -7.60
CA LEU A 46 2.17 0.45 -7.52
C LEU A 46 1.50 0.67 -8.89
N ALA A 47 2.26 0.97 -9.95
CA ALA A 47 1.75 1.06 -11.32
C ALA A 47 1.73 -0.31 -12.03
N ASP A 48 2.42 -1.32 -11.49
CA ASP A 48 2.44 -2.68 -12.03
C ASP A 48 1.46 -3.60 -11.29
N TYR A 49 0.57 -4.26 -12.03
CA TYR A 49 -0.42 -5.16 -11.45
C TYR A 49 0.22 -6.34 -10.75
N ARG A 50 1.30 -6.91 -11.31
CA ARG A 50 1.95 -8.09 -10.72
C ARG A 50 2.55 -7.74 -9.35
N SER A 51 3.22 -6.60 -9.26
CA SER A 51 3.79 -6.07 -8.02
C SER A 51 2.71 -5.80 -6.97
N VAL A 52 1.61 -5.15 -7.36
CA VAL A 52 0.46 -4.91 -6.46
C VAL A 52 -0.20 -6.21 -6.01
N ASN A 53 -0.36 -7.19 -6.90
CA ASN A 53 -0.96 -8.48 -6.56
C ASN A 53 -0.07 -9.26 -5.59
N GLN A 54 1.25 -9.26 -5.80
CA GLN A 54 2.20 -9.91 -4.90
C GLN A 54 2.18 -9.25 -3.51
N LEU A 55 2.19 -7.92 -3.45
CA LEU A 55 2.04 -7.15 -2.20
C LEU A 55 0.77 -7.55 -1.42
N LEU A 56 -0.36 -7.73 -2.11
CA LEU A 56 -1.62 -8.12 -1.47
C LEU A 56 -1.63 -9.58 -0.99
N ILE A 57 -0.90 -10.47 -1.66
CA ILE A 57 -0.72 -11.87 -1.24
C ILE A 57 0.13 -11.93 0.01
N ASP A 58 1.28 -11.26 0.01
CA ASP A 58 2.26 -11.35 1.10
C ASP A 58 1.82 -10.55 2.33
N HIS A 59 1.17 -9.41 2.10
CA HIS A 59 0.90 -8.41 3.14
C HIS A 59 -0.56 -7.99 3.21
N GLY A 60 -1.50 -8.83 2.78
CA GLY A 60 -2.93 -8.49 2.73
C GLY A 60 -3.52 -8.00 4.06
N GLN A 61 -2.99 -8.46 5.19
CA GLN A 61 -3.34 -8.02 6.54
C GLN A 61 -2.98 -6.56 6.84
N TRP A 62 -2.04 -5.96 6.11
CA TRP A 62 -1.66 -4.56 6.29
C TRP A 62 -2.76 -3.61 5.85
N PHE A 63 -3.67 -4.02 4.97
CA PHE A 63 -4.57 -3.12 4.27
C PHE A 63 -6.01 -3.21 4.78
N ALA A 64 -6.62 -2.06 5.03
CA ALA A 64 -8.06 -1.93 5.10
C ALA A 64 -8.71 -2.31 3.75
N ALA A 65 -9.99 -2.70 3.76
CA ALA A 65 -10.70 -3.08 2.53
C ALA A 65 -10.70 -1.95 1.47
N SER A 66 -10.87 -0.70 1.91
CA SER A 66 -10.82 0.49 1.06
C SER A 66 -9.44 0.72 0.44
N ALA A 67 -8.36 0.38 1.15
CA ALA A 67 -6.99 0.50 0.65
C ALA A 67 -6.71 -0.55 -0.44
N ARG A 68 -7.18 -1.78 -0.26
CA ARG A 68 -7.07 -2.85 -1.28
C ARG A 68 -7.81 -2.46 -2.56
N GLN A 69 -8.99 -1.88 -2.43
CA GLN A 69 -9.73 -1.35 -3.57
C GLN A 69 -8.96 -0.24 -4.29
N GLU A 70 -8.37 0.72 -3.55
CA GLU A 70 -7.55 1.78 -4.16
C GLU A 70 -6.27 1.24 -4.84
N LEU A 71 -5.67 0.17 -4.30
CA LEU A 71 -4.54 -0.52 -4.92
C LEU A 71 -4.93 -1.13 -6.27
N LEU A 72 -6.08 -1.80 -6.34
CA LEU A 72 -6.53 -2.50 -7.55
C LEU A 72 -7.23 -1.61 -8.57
N ARG A 73 -7.74 -0.44 -8.15
CA ARG A 73 -8.56 0.48 -8.95
C ARG A 73 -8.00 0.74 -10.37
N PRO A 74 -6.69 0.97 -10.58
CA PRO A 74 -6.17 1.27 -11.92
C PRO A 74 -6.15 0.08 -12.90
N PHE A 75 -6.44 -1.14 -12.43
CA PHE A 75 -6.34 -2.37 -13.23
C PHE A 75 -7.71 -3.01 -13.50
N GLN A 76 -8.79 -2.35 -13.10
CA GLN A 76 -10.17 -2.85 -13.19
C GLN A 76 -10.96 -2.20 -14.34
N GLU A 77 -10.28 -1.46 -15.23
CA GLU A 77 -10.85 -0.82 -16.43
C GLU A 77 -10.73 -1.71 -17.66
#